data_AF-A0A496R7F5-F1
#
_entry.id   AF-A0A496R7F5-F1
#
_cell.length_a   1.000
_cell.length_b   1.000
_cell.length_c   1.000
_cell.angle_alpha   90.00
_cell.angle_beta   90.00
_cell.angle_gamma   90.00
#
_symmetry.space_group_name_H-M   'P 1'
#
loop_
_entity.id
_entity.type
_entity.pdbx_description
1 polymer ?
#
loop_
_entity_poly.entity_id
_entity_poly.type
_entity_poly.pdbx_seq_one_letter_code
_entity_poly.pdbx_strand_id
1 'polypeptide(L)' 'MGYPTKVQLIVRKKGADQFYVNFPTAVAEAMDLQKGEIIEWFIEDKANIIAHRPNVPPNPVIVKKNLRHS' A
#
# COMPACT_ATOMS: atom_id res chain seq x y z
N MET A 1 -6.15 14.65 3.95
CA MET A 1 -7.41 13.92 3.71
C MET A 1 -7.07 12.45 3.56
N GLY A 2 -7.50 11.58 4.47
CA GLY A 2 -7.30 10.14 4.38
C GLY A 2 -8.50 9.45 3.73
N TYR A 3 -8.32 8.22 3.25
CA TYR A 3 -9.40 7.38 2.73
C TYR A 3 -9.75 6.33 3.79
N PRO A 4 -10.73 6.60 4.69
CA PRO A 4 -11.03 5.68 5.77
C PRO A 4 -11.60 4.37 5.24
N THR A 5 -11.05 3.25 5.68
CA THR A 5 -11.55 1.91 5.37
C THR A 5 -11.80 1.15 6.65
N LYS A 6 -12.76 0.22 6.61
CA LYS A 6 -13.04 -0.67 7.75
C LYS A 6 -12.18 -1.91 7.65
N VAL A 7 -11.55 -2.27 8.76
CA VAL A 7 -10.95 -3.60 8.93
C VAL A 7 -12.06 -4.60 9.22
N GLN A 8 -12.03 -5.73 8.51
CA GLN A 8 -12.96 -6.83 8.70
C GLN A 8 -12.17 -8.07 9.13
N LEU A 9 -12.70 -8.83 10.09
CA LEU A 9 -12.13 -10.12 10.47
C LEU A 9 -12.97 -11.23 9.83
N ILE A 10 -12.36 -12.00 8.95
CA ILE A 10 -12.96 -13.17 8.32
C ILE A 10 -12.53 -14.39 9.16
N VAL A 11 -13.45 -14.84 10.01
CA VAL A 11 -13.25 -16.01 10.87
C VAL A 11 -13.38 -17.27 10.02
N ARG A 12 -12.38 -18.15 10.07
CA ARG A 12 -12.36 -19.39 9.27
C ARG A 12 -12.69 -20.59 10.15
N LYS A 13 -13.54 -21.50 9.65
CA LYS A 13 -13.90 -22.74 10.36
C LYS A 13 -12.70 -23.67 10.56
N LYS A 14 -11.70 -23.60 9.68
CA LYS A 14 -10.44 -24.34 9.74
C LYS A 14 -9.33 -23.41 9.22
N GLY A 15 -8.21 -23.34 9.95
CA GLY A 15 -7.07 -22.48 9.60
C GLY A 15 -7.06 -21.17 10.38
N ALA A 16 -6.15 -20.26 10.00
CA ALA A 16 -6.00 -18.97 10.64
C ALA A 16 -7.08 -17.98 10.18
N ASP A 17 -7.52 -17.12 11.10
CA ASP A 17 -8.40 -16.01 10.78
C ASP A 17 -7.68 -14.99 9.88
N GLN A 18 -8.45 -14.34 9.02
CA GLN A 18 -7.92 -13.41 8.04
C GLN A 18 -8.47 -12.01 8.29
N PHE A 19 -7.57 -11.06 8.52
CA PHE A 19 -7.94 -9.65 8.50
C PHE A 19 -7.97 -9.15 7.05
N TYR A 20 -9.05 -8.44 6.72
CA TYR A 20 -9.29 -7.88 5.40
C TYR A 20 -9.48 -6.37 5.52
N VAL A 21 -8.79 -5.64 4.67
CA VAL A 21 -8.96 -4.19 4.49
C VAL A 21 -9.14 -3.92 3.01
N ASN A 22 -10.14 -3.10 2.68
CA ASN A 22 -10.31 -2.64 1.31
C ASN A 22 -9.16 -1.72 0.92
N PHE A 23 -8.60 -1.91 -0.27
CA PHE A 23 -7.75 -0.90 -0.89
C PHE A 23 -8.65 0.15 -1.55
N PRO A 24 -8.61 1.44 -1.16
CA PRO A 24 -9.50 2.45 -1.73
C PRO A 24 -9.27 2.62 -3.24
N THR A 25 -10.34 2.59 -4.03
CA THR A 25 -10.27 2.76 -5.49
C THR A 25 -9.58 4.05 -5.90
N ALA A 26 -9.88 5.17 -5.23
CA ALA A 26 -9.25 6.46 -5.51
C ALA A 26 -7.72 6.43 -5.30
N VAL A 27 -7.24 5.65 -4.32
CA VAL A 27 -5.78 5.47 -4.12
C VAL A 27 -5.20 4.59 -5.21
N ALA A 28 -5.92 3.54 -5.63
CA ALA A 28 -5.45 2.63 -6.66
C ALA A 28 -5.32 3.34 -8.01
N GLU A 29 -6.31 4.14 -8.39
CA GLU A 29 -6.31 4.96 -9.59
C GLU A 29 -5.20 6.02 -9.55
N ALA A 30 -5.06 6.75 -8.44
CA ALA A 30 -4.02 7.76 -8.29
C ALA A 30 -2.59 7.17 -8.35
N MET A 31 -2.43 5.88 -8.08
CA MET A 31 -1.17 5.17 -8.13
C MET A 31 -1.00 4.35 -9.43
N ASP A 32 -1.99 4.37 -10.34
CA ASP A 32 -2.04 3.53 -11.54
C ASP A 32 -1.78 2.04 -11.24
N LEU A 33 -2.35 1.53 -10.15
CA LEU A 33 -2.18 0.13 -9.75
C LEU A 33 -2.77 -0.83 -10.80
N GLN A 34 -2.01 -1.88 -11.10
CA GLN A 34 -2.43 -2.90 -12.05
C GLN A 34 -2.88 -4.18 -11.34
N LYS A 35 -3.79 -4.93 -11.98
CA LYS A 35 -4.23 -6.23 -11.47
C LYS A 35 -3.03 -7.18 -11.36
N GLY A 36 -2.86 -7.79 -10.19
CA GLY A 36 -1.78 -8.75 -9.94
C GLY A 36 -0.45 -8.11 -9.54
N GLU A 37 -0.40 -6.79 -9.36
CA GLU A 37 0.77 -6.10 -8.83
C GLU A 37 1.03 -6.49 -7.37
N ILE A 38 2.31 -6.57 -6.99
CA ILE A 38 2.73 -6.91 -5.63
C ILE A 38 2.90 -5.61 -4.84
N ILE A 39 2.31 -5.58 -3.63
CA ILE A 39 2.51 -4.53 -2.64
C ILE A 39 3.01 -5.18 -1.36
N GLU A 40 4.04 -4.60 -0.78
CA GLU A 40 4.61 -5.00 0.49
C GLU A 40 4.11 -4.06 1.58
N TRP A 41 3.76 -4.60 2.74
CA TRP A 41 3.31 -3.82 3.89
C TRP A 41 4.39 -3.80 4.95
N PHE A 42 4.85 -2.61 5.31
CA PHE A 42 5.80 -2.39 6.39
C PHE A 42 5.09 -1.77 7.58
N ILE A 43 5.41 -2.25 8.78
CA ILE A 43 4.92 -1.67 10.03
C ILE A 43 5.90 -0.60 10.45
N GLU A 44 5.46 0.66 10.47
CA GLU A 44 6.25 1.77 11.00
C GLU A 44 6.02 1.90 12.51
N ASP A 45 4.75 1.89 12.94
CA ASP A 45 4.35 1.86 14.34
C ASP A 45 2.92 1.28 14.50
N LYS A 46 2.32 1.44 15.68
CA LYS A 46 0.96 0.93 15.97
C LYS A 46 -0.16 1.67 15.22
N ALA A 47 0.09 2.90 14.79
CA ALA A 47 -0.84 3.76 14.07
C ALA A 47 -0.59 3.76 12.55
N ASN A 48 0.63 3.45 12.12
CA ASN A 48 1.10 3.68 10.76
C ASN A 48 1.66 2.40 10.12
N ILE A 49 1.16 2.12 8.90
CA ILE A 49 1.68 1.10 8.00
C ILE A 49 2.01 1.74 6.66
N ILE A 50 3.06 1.25 6.01
CA ILE A 50 3.52 1.73 4.71
C ILE A 50 3.26 0.65 3.67
N ALA A 51 2.58 1.03 2.58
CA ALA A 51 2.46 0.22 1.37
C ALA A 51 3.60 0.56 0.41
N HIS A 52 4.53 -0.37 0.19
CA HIS A 52 5.63 -0.21 -0.74
C HIS A 52 5.41 -1.05 -2.01
N ARG A 53 5.72 -0.44 -3.15
CA ARG A 53 5.67 -1.10 -4.45
C ARG A 53 7.10 -1.38 -4.91
N PRO A 54 7.53 -2.66 -5.00
CA PRO A 54 8.89 -2.98 -5.43
C PRO A 54 9.10 -2.70 -6.92
N ASN A 55 8.05 -2.80 -7.73
CA ASN A 55 8.09 -2.55 -9.17
C ASN A 55 7.05 -1.49 -9.51
N VAL A 56 7.49 -0.30 -9.91
CA VAL A 56 6.62 0.80 -10.34
C VAL A 56 6.95 1.22 -11.77
N PRO A 57 5.96 1.71 -12.54
CA PRO A 57 6.25 2.41 -13.79
C PRO A 57 7.25 3.55 -13.56
N PRO A 58 8.11 3.86 -14.54
CA PRO A 58 9.03 4.98 -14.42
C PRO A 58 8.27 6.28 -14.16
N ASN A 59 8.77 7.10 -13.24
CA ASN A 59 8.16 8.39 -12.93
C ASN A 59 8.09 9.25 -14.21
N PRO A 60 6.95 9.90 -14.48
CA PRO A 60 6.81 10.78 -15.64
C PRO A 60 7.69 12.03 -15.53
N VAL A 61 8.19 12.34 -14.32
CA VAL A 61 9.07 13.47 -14.05
C VAL A 61 10.45 12.96 -13.66
N ILE A 62 11.48 13.42 -14.39
CA ILE A 62 12.89 13.20 -14.05
C ILE A 62 13.19 14.03 -12.79
N VAL A 63 13.14 13.39 -11.62
CA VAL A 63 13.57 14.02 -10.37
C VAL A 63 15.09 14.00 -10.35
N LYS A 64 15.75 15.16 -10.52
CA LYS A 64 17.18 15.30 -10.21
C LYS A 64 17.38 15.00 -8.73
N LYS A 65 17.96 13.83 -8.44
CA LYS A 65 18.29 13.42 -7.08
C LYS A 65 19.46 14.30 -6.60
N ASN A 66 19.17 15.38 -5.88
CA ASN A 66 20.22 16.13 -5.20
C ASN A 66 20.76 15.24 -4.09
N LEU A 67 22.01 14.77 -4.22
CA LEU A 67 22.71 14.12 -3.12
C LEU A 67 22.79 15.13 -1.98
N ARG A 68 22.01 14.88 -0.92
CA ARG A 68 22.24 15.55 0.36
C ARG A 68 23.53 14.95 0.90
N HIS A 69 24.63 15.69 0.74
CA HIS A 69 25.83 15.45 1.52
C HIS A 69 25.47 15.74 2.98
N SER A 70 25.40 14.69 3.78
CA SER A 70 25.43 14.74 5.25
C SER A 70 26.85 14.95 5.73
#